data_AF-A0A9E2CQH8-F1
#
_entry.id   AF-A0A9E2CQH8-F1
#
_cell.length_a   1.000
_cell.length_b   1.000
_cell.length_c   1.000
_cell.angle_alpha   90.00
_cell.angle_beta   90.00
_cell.angle_gamma   90.00
#
_symmetry.space_group_name_H-M   'P 1'
#
loop_
_entity.id
_entity.type
_entity.pdbx_description
1 polymer ?
#
loop_
_entity_poly.entity_id
_entity_poly.type
_entity_poly.pdbx_seq_one_letter_code
_entity_poly.pdbx_strand_id
1 'polypeptide(L)'
;MRYLDRSYRLREMGGNMDLLIGGDWHNGNMAMDMSAVKEFRKMLMDEPDTYAVLIGDLNEAFTVKDRRYSSYVHKGRKSTVDAQMVWTTDFLEPVADKVWAILDGNHERTVRETLLINWHVCHELGIDYGMSSTKLRLAPGLQMFFWHGAGSLRSTLDDAGDRYNSMCRSIRKRMAGKADDCHLLAQGHHHKVLILPPSNALKLVDENFITDLPD
;
A
#
# COMPACT_ATOMS: atom_id res chain seq x y z
N MET A 1 0.19 0.48 13.91
CA MET A 1 1.22 0.72 12.89
C MET A 1 2.26 -0.38 13.03
N ARG A 2 2.68 -1.02 11.94
CA ARG A 2 3.73 -2.05 11.93
C ARG A 2 5.08 -1.40 11.62
N TYR A 3 6.16 -1.87 12.25
CA TYR A 3 7.52 -1.45 11.93
C TYR A 3 8.25 -2.61 11.27
N LEU A 4 8.91 -2.34 10.14
CA LEU A 4 9.68 -3.31 9.38
C LEU A 4 11.11 -2.81 9.22
N ASP A 5 12.08 -3.65 9.57
CA ASP A 5 13.49 -3.36 9.33
C ASP A 5 14.01 -4.19 8.16
N ARG A 6 14.52 -3.50 7.15
CA ARG A 6 15.19 -4.06 5.97
C ARG A 6 16.61 -3.51 5.81
N SER A 7 17.17 -2.93 6.87
CA SER A 7 18.50 -2.31 6.82
C SER A 7 19.63 -3.27 6.49
N TYR A 8 19.50 -4.54 6.86
CA TYR A 8 20.44 -5.57 6.46
C TYR A 8 20.33 -5.90 4.97
N ARG A 9 19.11 -5.99 4.42
CA ARG A 9 18.87 -6.28 3.00
C ARG A 9 19.45 -5.21 2.08
N LEU A 10 19.24 -3.93 2.37
CA LEU A 10 19.81 -2.85 1.56
C LEU A 10 21.35 -2.91 1.50
N ARG A 11 22.00 -3.32 2.60
CA ARG A 11 23.45 -3.54 2.63
C ARG A 11 23.88 -4.72 1.76
N GLU A 12 23.14 -5.82 1.78
CA GLU A 12 23.40 -6.97 0.89
C GLU A 12 23.30 -6.59 -0.59
N MET A 13 22.41 -5.65 -0.92
CA MET A 13 22.18 -5.16 -2.29
C MET A 13 23.18 -4.08 -2.75
N GLY A 14 24.26 -3.84 -2.01
CA GLY A 14 25.25 -2.82 -2.38
C GLY A 14 24.75 -1.37 -2.30
N GLY A 15 23.64 -1.13 -1.59
CA GLY A 15 23.14 0.20 -1.27
C GLY A 15 22.19 0.85 -2.27
N ASN A 16 21.89 0.20 -3.41
CA ASN A 16 20.93 0.70 -4.39
C ASN A 16 19.71 -0.24 -4.46
N MET A 17 18.52 0.34 -4.60
CA MET A 17 17.30 -0.41 -4.83
C MET A 17 16.24 0.46 -5.48
N ASP A 18 15.31 -0.17 -6.19
CA ASP A 18 14.06 0.44 -6.60
C ASP A 18 12.92 -0.04 -5.70
N LEU A 19 12.11 0.90 -5.22
CA LEU A 19 10.93 0.60 -4.42
C LEU A 19 9.67 1.02 -5.17
N LEU A 20 8.91 0.02 -5.62
CA LEU A 20 7.58 0.21 -6.17
C LEU A 20 6.55 0.34 -5.05
N ILE A 21 5.65 1.29 -5.21
CA ILE A 21 4.52 1.48 -4.31
C ILE A 21 3.26 1.19 -5.12
N GLY A 22 2.59 0.09 -4.77
CA GLY A 22 1.39 -0.38 -5.46
C GLY A 22 0.19 -0.37 -4.52
N GLY A 23 -1.03 -0.33 -5.06
CA GLY A 23 -2.27 -0.34 -4.29
C GLY A 23 -3.44 0.05 -5.18
N ASP A 24 -4.64 0.09 -4.60
CA ASP A 24 -5.87 0.49 -5.30
C ASP A 24 -6.07 -0.31 -6.62
N TRP A 25 -5.77 -1.62 -6.58
CA TRP A 25 -5.98 -2.51 -7.73
C TRP A 25 -7.45 -2.84 -7.92
N HIS A 26 -8.22 -2.88 -6.83
CA HIS A 26 -9.66 -3.16 -6.84
C HIS A 26 -9.97 -4.46 -7.60
N ASN A 27 -9.25 -5.53 -7.26
CA ASN A 27 -9.53 -6.86 -7.77
C ASN A 27 -10.96 -7.27 -7.39
N GLY A 28 -11.82 -7.53 -8.38
CA GLY A 28 -13.26 -7.64 -8.16
C GLY A 28 -14.07 -6.48 -8.74
N ASN A 29 -13.41 -5.49 -9.35
CA ASN A 29 -14.03 -4.42 -10.12
C ASN A 29 -13.85 -4.65 -11.63
N MET A 30 -14.91 -4.45 -12.42
CA MET A 30 -14.80 -4.51 -13.88
C MET A 30 -13.91 -3.40 -14.46
N ALA A 31 -13.76 -2.29 -13.75
CA ALA A 31 -12.92 -1.16 -14.14
C ALA A 31 -11.45 -1.33 -13.73
N MET A 32 -11.07 -2.45 -13.09
CA MET A 32 -9.67 -2.74 -12.77
C MET A 32 -8.80 -2.70 -14.03
N ASP A 33 -7.72 -1.91 -13.97
CA ASP A 33 -6.71 -1.91 -15.03
C ASP A 33 -5.76 -3.11 -14.85
N MET A 34 -6.18 -4.24 -15.42
CA MET A 34 -5.38 -5.46 -15.39
C MET A 34 -4.05 -5.33 -16.12
N SER A 35 -3.94 -4.41 -17.09
CA SER A 35 -2.70 -4.21 -17.83
C SER A 35 -1.64 -3.54 -16.96
N ALA A 36 -2.01 -2.48 -16.23
CA ALA A 36 -1.14 -1.81 -15.28
C ALA A 36 -0.69 -2.73 -14.14
N VAL A 37 -1.60 -3.56 -13.61
CA VAL A 37 -1.25 -4.52 -12.54
C VAL A 37 -0.28 -5.60 -13.04
N LYS A 38 -0.44 -6.08 -14.28
CA LYS A 38 0.52 -7.02 -14.91
C LYS A 38 1.87 -6.38 -15.17
N GLU A 39 1.90 -5.12 -15.60
CA GLU A 39 3.13 -4.35 -15.79
C GLU A 39 3.87 -4.17 -14.46
N PHE A 40 3.15 -3.84 -13.38
CA PHE A 40 3.71 -3.77 -12.03
C PHE A 40 4.43 -5.07 -11.63
N ARG A 41 3.77 -6.22 -11.81
CA ARG A 41 4.39 -7.52 -11.53
C ARG A 41 5.57 -7.80 -12.46
N LYS A 42 5.47 -7.45 -13.74
CA LYS A 42 6.56 -7.62 -14.71
C LYS A 42 7.81 -6.85 -14.26
N MET A 43 7.67 -5.61 -13.78
CA MET A 43 8.79 -4.84 -13.24
C MET A 43 9.45 -5.57 -12.05
N LEU A 44 8.67 -6.15 -11.14
CA LEU A 44 9.22 -6.97 -10.05
C LEU A 44 9.92 -8.23 -10.54
N MET A 45 9.44 -8.87 -11.61
CA MET A 45 10.05 -10.09 -12.13
C MET A 45 11.38 -9.80 -12.85
N ASP A 46 11.40 -8.77 -13.69
CA ASP A 46 12.50 -8.54 -14.63
C ASP A 46 13.69 -7.81 -13.99
N GLU A 47 13.43 -6.95 -13.00
CA GLU A 47 14.47 -6.13 -12.38
C GLU A 47 14.95 -6.75 -11.05
N PRO A 48 16.25 -7.06 -10.88
CA PRO A 48 16.76 -7.82 -9.73
C PRO A 48 16.62 -7.05 -8.41
N ASP A 49 16.89 -5.74 -8.41
CA ASP A 49 16.93 -4.90 -7.21
C ASP A 49 15.63 -4.11 -6.99
N THR A 50 14.52 -4.57 -7.56
CA THR A 50 13.20 -3.94 -7.45
C THR A 50 12.32 -4.66 -6.44
N TYR A 51 11.80 -3.91 -5.48
CA TYR A 51 10.95 -4.41 -4.40
C TYR A 51 9.63 -3.64 -4.34
N ALA A 52 8.65 -4.17 -3.61
CA ALA A 52 7.34 -3.54 -3.49
C ALA A 52 6.84 -3.40 -2.06
N VAL A 53 6.10 -2.33 -1.81
CA VAL A 53 5.12 -2.23 -0.72
C VAL A 53 3.74 -2.00 -1.32
N LEU A 54 2.79 -2.85 -0.97
CA LEU A 54 1.40 -2.77 -1.40
C LEU A 54 0.56 -2.08 -0.33
N ILE A 55 -0.02 -0.91 -0.64
CA ILE A 55 -0.57 0.01 0.37
C ILE A 55 -2.07 -0.11 0.62
N GLY A 56 -2.74 -1.15 0.11
CA GLY A 56 -4.15 -1.45 0.37
C GLY A 56 -5.06 -1.36 -0.86
N ASP A 57 -6.33 -1.74 -0.69
CA ASP A 57 -7.35 -1.84 -1.74
C ASP A 57 -6.88 -2.71 -2.93
N LEU A 58 -6.23 -3.82 -2.62
CA LEU A 58 -5.89 -4.83 -3.61
C LEU A 58 -7.15 -5.56 -4.09
N ASN A 59 -8.11 -5.75 -3.18
CA ASN A 59 -9.36 -6.45 -3.41
C ASN A 59 -10.56 -5.55 -3.15
N GLU A 60 -11.62 -5.68 -3.94
CA GLU A 60 -12.86 -4.94 -3.73
C GLU A 60 -13.58 -5.37 -2.45
N ALA A 61 -13.47 -6.65 -2.09
CA ALA A 61 -14.01 -7.23 -0.87
C ALA A 61 -15.54 -7.05 -0.69
N PHE A 62 -16.28 -6.79 -1.77
CA PHE A 62 -17.73 -6.72 -1.71
C PHE A 62 -18.33 -8.11 -1.50
N THR A 63 -19.05 -8.26 -0.39
CA THR A 63 -19.89 -9.45 -0.19
C THR A 63 -21.11 -9.41 -1.10
N VAL A 64 -21.77 -10.55 -1.29
CA VAL A 64 -23.02 -10.66 -2.07
C VAL A 64 -24.16 -9.75 -1.58
N LYS A 65 -24.04 -9.20 -0.36
CA LYS A 65 -25.01 -8.26 0.24
C LYS A 65 -24.70 -6.80 -0.11
N ASP A 66 -23.52 -6.47 -0.61
CA ASP A 66 -23.18 -5.12 -1.02
C ASP A 66 -23.89 -4.78 -2.34
N ARG A 67 -24.54 -3.63 -2.42
CA ARG A 67 -25.24 -3.17 -3.64
C ARG A 67 -24.34 -3.03 -4.87
N ARG A 68 -23.02 -2.91 -4.66
CA ARG A 68 -22.01 -2.79 -5.72
C ARG A 68 -21.52 -4.16 -6.21
N TYR A 69 -21.86 -5.24 -5.50
CA TYR A 69 -21.51 -6.60 -5.90
C TYR A 69 -22.10 -6.94 -7.27
N SER A 70 -21.30 -7.59 -8.10
CA SER A 70 -21.75 -8.16 -9.37
C SER A 70 -21.16 -9.56 -9.54
N SER A 71 -22.03 -10.53 -9.84
CA SER A 71 -21.61 -11.90 -10.13
C SER A 71 -20.91 -12.04 -11.48
N TYR A 72 -20.98 -11.02 -12.34
CA TYR A 72 -20.42 -11.05 -13.69
C TYR A 72 -19.01 -10.46 -13.80
N VAL A 73 -18.46 -9.94 -12.71
CA VAL A 73 -17.10 -9.40 -12.68
C VAL A 73 -16.11 -10.44 -13.18
N HIS A 74 -15.30 -10.06 -14.17
CA HIS A 74 -14.30 -10.91 -14.82
C HIS A 74 -14.87 -12.29 -15.26
N LYS A 75 -16.08 -12.29 -15.83
CA LYS A 75 -16.79 -13.51 -16.28
C LYS A 75 -17.05 -14.50 -15.14
N GLY A 76 -17.27 -13.99 -13.92
CA GLY A 76 -17.62 -14.77 -12.73
C GLY A 76 -16.45 -15.38 -11.98
N ARG A 77 -15.19 -15.08 -12.36
CA ARG A 77 -14.00 -15.69 -11.74
C ARG A 77 -13.50 -14.98 -10.48
N LYS A 78 -13.96 -13.75 -10.23
CA LYS A 78 -13.49 -12.92 -9.10
C LYS A 78 -14.62 -12.16 -8.41
N SER A 79 -15.83 -12.70 -8.52
CA SER A 79 -17.01 -12.08 -7.94
C SER A 79 -16.99 -12.15 -6.42
N THR A 80 -16.50 -13.27 -5.85
CA THR A 80 -16.51 -13.50 -4.41
C THR A 80 -15.20 -13.10 -3.73
N VAL A 81 -15.26 -12.83 -2.42
CA VAL A 81 -14.13 -12.35 -1.62
C VAL A 81 -12.99 -13.39 -1.55
N ASP A 82 -13.34 -14.67 -1.42
CA ASP A 82 -12.40 -15.79 -1.44
C ASP A 82 -11.72 -15.93 -2.81
N ALA A 83 -12.47 -15.81 -3.91
CA ALA A 83 -11.89 -15.86 -5.26
C ALA A 83 -10.95 -14.68 -5.53
N GLN A 84 -11.26 -13.50 -4.96
CA GLN A 84 -10.39 -12.33 -5.02
C GLN A 84 -9.08 -12.55 -4.23
N MET A 85 -9.17 -13.13 -3.04
CA MET A 85 -8.02 -13.51 -2.21
C MET A 85 -7.11 -14.51 -2.94
N VAL A 86 -7.67 -15.64 -3.42
CA VAL A 86 -6.92 -16.67 -4.17
C VAL A 86 -6.24 -16.06 -5.38
N TRP A 87 -6.95 -15.24 -6.16
CA TRP A 87 -6.33 -14.57 -7.30
C TRP A 87 -5.15 -13.68 -6.89
N THR A 88 -5.26 -12.95 -5.77
CA THR A 88 -4.18 -12.08 -5.29
C THR A 88 -2.98 -12.90 -4.84
N THR A 89 -3.20 -14.02 -4.12
CA THR A 89 -2.16 -14.98 -3.76
C THR A 89 -1.45 -15.50 -5.01
N ASP A 90 -2.18 -16.12 -5.95
CA ASP A 90 -1.63 -16.69 -7.18
C ASP A 90 -0.89 -15.64 -8.03
N PHE A 91 -1.41 -14.41 -8.04
CA PHE A 91 -0.82 -13.34 -8.82
C PHE A 91 0.53 -12.91 -8.24
N LEU A 92 0.65 -12.83 -6.91
CA LEU A 92 1.84 -12.38 -6.20
C LEU A 92 2.87 -13.47 -5.92
N GLU A 93 2.46 -14.75 -5.87
CA GLU A 93 3.34 -15.89 -5.57
C GLU A 93 4.70 -15.83 -6.31
N PRO A 94 4.77 -15.53 -7.63
CA PRO A 94 6.03 -15.57 -8.36
C PRO A 94 6.98 -14.40 -8.07
N VAL A 95 6.56 -13.44 -7.25
CA VAL A 95 7.34 -12.27 -6.82
C VAL A 95 7.25 -12.04 -5.31
N ALA A 96 6.79 -13.04 -4.54
CA ALA A 96 6.49 -12.89 -3.13
C ALA A 96 7.71 -12.44 -2.31
N ASP A 97 8.90 -12.95 -2.65
CA ASP A 97 10.18 -12.59 -2.03
C ASP A 97 10.58 -11.12 -2.23
N LYS A 98 10.01 -10.46 -3.25
CA LYS A 98 10.22 -9.04 -3.56
C LYS A 98 9.15 -8.12 -3.01
N VAL A 99 8.04 -8.65 -2.48
CA VAL A 99 7.01 -7.86 -1.82
C VAL A 99 7.30 -7.80 -0.33
N TRP A 100 7.69 -6.63 0.17
CA TRP A 100 8.08 -6.47 1.57
C TRP A 100 6.93 -6.34 2.52
N ALA A 101 5.81 -5.76 2.08
CA ALA A 101 4.63 -5.63 2.92
C ALA A 101 3.36 -5.47 2.09
N ILE A 102 2.24 -5.95 2.65
CA ILE A 102 0.89 -5.65 2.18
C ILE A 102 0.09 -5.03 3.32
N LEU A 103 -0.51 -3.87 3.08
CA LEU A 103 -1.37 -3.16 4.01
C LEU A 103 -2.85 -3.40 3.69
N ASP A 104 -3.70 -3.17 4.67
CA ASP A 104 -5.15 -3.12 4.50
C ASP A 104 -5.59 -1.76 4.00
N GLY A 105 -6.37 -1.76 2.92
CA GLY A 105 -7.13 -0.60 2.49
C GLY A 105 -8.48 -0.48 3.18
N ASN A 106 -9.32 0.43 2.73
CA ASN A 106 -10.67 0.56 3.27
C ASN A 106 -11.61 -0.53 2.72
N HIS A 107 -11.32 -1.11 1.55
CA HIS A 107 -12.12 -2.16 0.95
C HIS A 107 -11.97 -3.46 1.75
N GLU A 108 -10.74 -3.93 2.01
CA GLU A 108 -10.52 -5.13 2.83
C GLU A 108 -11.10 -5.00 4.24
N ARG A 109 -11.06 -3.79 4.82
CA ARG A 109 -11.61 -3.53 6.15
C ARG A 109 -13.12 -3.71 6.24
N THR A 110 -13.85 -3.66 5.14
CA THR A 110 -15.31 -3.87 5.14
C THR A 110 -15.72 -5.29 5.54
N VAL A 111 -14.82 -6.26 5.40
CA VAL A 111 -15.06 -7.67 5.74
C VAL A 111 -14.20 -8.19 6.87
N ARG A 112 -13.43 -7.32 7.54
CA ARG A 112 -12.44 -7.69 8.57
C ARG A 112 -13.01 -8.47 9.76
N GLU A 113 -14.31 -8.32 10.04
CA GLU A 113 -14.98 -9.06 11.12
C GLU A 113 -15.18 -10.53 10.77
N THR A 114 -15.12 -10.87 9.49
CA THR A 114 -15.29 -12.22 8.96
C THR A 114 -14.01 -12.79 8.37
N LEU A 115 -13.19 -11.96 7.71
CA LEU A 115 -12.02 -12.41 6.98
C LEU A 115 -10.99 -11.28 6.88
N LEU A 116 -9.74 -11.59 7.22
CA LEU A 116 -8.60 -10.68 7.07
C LEU A 116 -7.87 -11.00 5.76
N ILE A 117 -8.40 -10.54 4.63
CA ILE A 117 -7.95 -10.93 3.28
C ILE A 117 -6.43 -10.79 3.12
N ASN A 118 -5.88 -9.59 3.33
CA ASN A 118 -4.46 -9.35 3.10
C ASN A 118 -3.58 -10.03 4.15
N TRP A 119 -4.08 -10.29 5.36
CA TRP A 119 -3.37 -11.12 6.34
C TRP A 119 -3.21 -12.55 5.83
N HIS A 120 -4.26 -13.15 5.26
CA HIS A 120 -4.19 -14.49 4.69
C HIS A 120 -3.22 -14.57 3.52
N VAL A 121 -3.30 -13.62 2.57
CA VAL A 121 -2.34 -13.52 1.45
C VAL A 121 -0.90 -13.41 1.98
N CYS A 122 -0.67 -12.52 2.95
CA CYS A 122 0.64 -12.37 3.58
C CYS A 122 1.15 -13.64 4.24
N HIS A 123 0.29 -14.31 5.02
CA HIS A 123 0.64 -15.52 5.73
C HIS A 123 1.00 -16.67 4.78
N GLU A 124 0.23 -16.83 3.71
CA GLU A 124 0.45 -17.87 2.70
C GLU A 124 1.74 -17.65 1.90
N LEU A 125 2.06 -16.40 1.56
CA LEU A 125 3.23 -16.05 0.75
C LEU A 125 4.49 -15.74 1.58
N GLY A 126 4.41 -15.75 2.92
CA GLY A 126 5.51 -15.36 3.79
C GLY A 126 5.88 -13.86 3.72
N ILE A 127 4.92 -13.01 3.36
CA ILE A 127 5.08 -11.55 3.26
C ILE A 127 4.68 -10.90 4.59
N ASP A 128 5.35 -9.81 5.00
CA ASP A 128 4.95 -9.08 6.21
C ASP A 128 3.59 -8.39 6.02
N TYR A 129 2.68 -8.62 6.97
CA TYR A 129 1.40 -7.92 7.00
C TYR A 129 1.55 -6.55 7.67
N GLY A 130 1.34 -5.50 6.88
CA GLY A 130 1.54 -4.11 7.25
C GLY A 130 0.38 -3.45 8.01
N MET A 131 -0.72 -4.19 8.25
CA MET A 131 -1.93 -3.69 8.89
C MET A 131 -2.46 -2.40 8.21
N SER A 132 -3.00 -1.44 8.97
CA SER A 132 -3.51 -0.18 8.43
C SER A 132 -2.43 0.81 7.99
N SER A 133 -1.21 0.70 8.50
CA SER A 133 -0.07 1.60 8.25
C SER A 133 1.23 0.94 8.69
N THR A 134 2.31 1.21 7.95
CA THR A 134 3.63 0.62 8.17
C THR A 134 4.73 1.65 8.07
N LYS A 135 5.73 1.54 8.95
CA LYS A 135 7.01 2.24 8.85
C LYS A 135 8.09 1.25 8.45
N LEU A 136 8.85 1.57 7.42
CA LEU A 136 9.91 0.75 6.86
C LEU A 136 11.25 1.45 7.09
N ARG A 137 12.17 0.80 7.78
CA ARG A 137 13.55 1.25 7.95
C ARG A 137 14.45 0.54 6.95
N LEU A 138 15.16 1.31 6.13
CA LEU A 138 16.09 0.81 5.12
C LEU A 138 17.55 1.02 5.47
N ALA A 139 17.85 1.99 6.33
CA ALA A 139 19.18 2.20 6.88
C ALA A 139 19.05 3.02 8.18
N PRO A 140 20.10 3.11 9.00
CA PRO A 140 20.17 4.14 10.02
C PRO A 140 19.89 5.51 9.38
N GLY A 141 18.85 6.20 9.85
CA GLY A 141 18.44 7.47 9.29
C GLY A 141 17.82 7.40 7.89
N LEU A 142 17.37 6.25 7.38
CA LEU A 142 16.53 6.17 6.18
C LEU A 142 15.26 5.37 6.50
N GLN A 143 14.13 6.08 6.58
CA GLN A 143 12.84 5.52 6.95
C GLN A 143 11.74 6.02 6.02
N MET A 144 10.76 5.16 5.76
CA MET A 144 9.61 5.44 4.91
C MET A 144 8.33 5.07 5.66
N PHE A 145 7.26 5.82 5.45
CA PHE A 145 5.96 5.55 6.03
C PHE A 145 4.93 5.32 4.93
N PHE A 146 4.13 4.26 5.09
CA PHE A 146 3.09 3.86 4.17
C PHE A 146 1.76 3.81 4.92
N TRP A 147 0.74 4.40 4.31
CA TRP A 147 -0.62 4.39 4.85
C TRP A 147 -1.62 4.37 3.70
N HIS A 148 -2.63 3.51 3.73
CA HIS A 148 -3.64 3.52 2.66
C HIS A 148 -4.30 4.90 2.51
N GLY A 149 -4.64 5.52 3.64
CA GLY A 149 -5.41 6.77 3.65
C GLY A 149 -6.83 6.59 4.20
N ALA A 150 -7.57 7.70 4.19
CA ALA A 150 -8.99 7.73 4.50
C ALA A 150 -9.63 9.03 3.99
N GLY A 151 -10.94 8.98 3.79
CA GLY A 151 -11.76 10.14 3.45
C GLY A 151 -11.58 10.61 2.00
N SER A 152 -12.35 11.63 1.60
CA SER A 152 -12.28 12.14 0.23
C SER A 152 -11.19 13.18 0.06
N LEU A 153 -10.54 13.21 -1.11
CA LEU A 153 -9.65 14.30 -1.52
C LEU A 153 -10.24 14.99 -2.75
N ARG A 154 -10.96 16.08 -2.53
CA ARG A 154 -11.67 16.85 -3.56
C ARG A 154 -11.39 18.34 -3.38
N SER A 155 -11.41 19.07 -4.49
CA SER A 155 -11.37 20.52 -4.52
C SER A 155 -12.42 21.02 -5.52
N THR A 156 -13.18 22.04 -5.15
CA THR A 156 -14.21 22.68 -5.97
C THR A 156 -13.69 23.92 -6.71
N LEU A 157 -12.39 24.21 -6.64
CA LEU A 157 -11.79 25.35 -7.32
C LEU A 157 -11.82 25.15 -8.84
N ASP A 158 -11.98 26.23 -9.60
CA ASP A 158 -12.14 26.17 -11.06
C ASP A 158 -10.81 26.00 -11.80
N ASP A 159 -9.73 26.59 -11.28
CA ASP A 159 -8.40 26.43 -11.85
C ASP A 159 -7.74 25.09 -11.47
N ALA A 160 -7.08 24.44 -12.44
CA ALA A 160 -6.46 23.14 -12.24
C ALA A 160 -5.26 23.20 -11.29
N GLY A 161 -4.45 24.25 -11.37
CA GLY A 161 -3.31 24.48 -10.48
C GLY A 161 -3.77 24.73 -9.05
N ASP A 162 -4.80 25.55 -8.86
CA ASP A 162 -5.39 25.81 -7.55
C ASP A 162 -6.00 24.55 -6.93
N ARG A 163 -6.68 23.71 -7.73
CA ARG A 163 -7.14 22.40 -7.27
C ARG A 163 -5.99 21.53 -6.81
N TYR A 164 -4.92 21.41 -7.60
CA TYR A 164 -3.73 20.63 -7.24
C TYR A 164 -3.14 21.13 -5.91
N ASN A 165 -2.90 22.43 -5.80
CA ASN A 165 -2.34 23.06 -4.61
C ASN A 165 -3.24 22.86 -3.37
N SER A 166 -4.56 22.96 -3.52
CA SER A 166 -5.52 22.70 -2.45
C SER A 166 -5.49 21.24 -1.96
N MET A 167 -5.41 20.29 -2.89
CA MET A 167 -5.27 18.87 -2.57
C MET A 167 -3.94 18.57 -1.87
N CYS A 168 -2.83 19.15 -2.35
CA CYS A 168 -1.52 19.03 -1.71
C CYS A 168 -1.53 19.58 -0.27
N ARG A 169 -2.15 20.74 -0.03
CA ARG A 169 -2.32 21.27 1.34
C ARG A 169 -3.11 20.32 2.23
N SER A 170 -4.16 19.71 1.69
CA SER A 170 -5.01 18.76 2.42
C SER A 170 -4.26 17.48 2.78
N ILE A 171 -3.46 16.94 1.86
CA ILE A 171 -2.57 15.80 2.14
C ILE A 171 -1.53 16.16 3.19
N ARG A 172 -0.84 17.31 3.04
CA ARG A 172 0.15 17.75 4.04
C ARG A 172 -0.44 17.83 5.44
N LYS A 173 -1.66 18.38 5.59
CA LYS A 173 -2.36 18.45 6.87
C LYS A 173 -2.70 17.06 7.43
N ARG A 174 -3.06 16.10 6.56
CA ARG A 174 -3.37 14.71 6.98
C ARG A 174 -2.12 13.94 7.40
N MET A 175 -1.01 14.16 6.73
CA MET A 175 0.25 13.46 7.00
C MET A 175 1.04 14.07 8.17
N ALA A 176 0.76 15.34 8.52
CA ALA A 176 1.41 16.02 9.63
C ALA A 176 1.27 15.23 10.96
N GLY A 177 2.41 14.97 11.60
CA GLY A 177 2.47 14.28 12.89
C GLY A 177 2.27 12.76 12.83
N LYS A 178 2.16 12.17 11.63
CA LYS A 178 2.03 10.70 11.50
C LYS A 178 3.37 9.97 11.53
N ALA A 179 4.37 10.53 10.85
CA ALA A 179 5.70 9.96 10.70
C ALA A 179 6.67 11.07 10.26
N ASP A 180 6.76 12.11 11.10
CA ASP A 180 7.52 13.33 10.79
C ASP A 180 9.04 13.09 10.68
N ASP A 181 9.52 11.93 11.15
CA ASP A 181 10.90 11.44 11.06
C ASP A 181 11.17 10.55 9.83
N CYS A 182 10.17 10.30 8.99
CA CYS A 182 10.34 9.58 7.73
C CYS A 182 10.80 10.50 6.58
N HIS A 183 11.60 9.94 5.70
CA HIS A 183 12.12 10.59 4.49
C HIS A 183 11.10 10.56 3.36
N LEU A 184 10.26 9.53 3.36
CA LEU A 184 9.16 9.35 2.41
C LEU A 184 7.88 9.05 3.19
N LEU A 185 6.80 9.74 2.85
CA LEU A 185 5.47 9.44 3.32
C LEU A 185 4.60 9.15 2.09
N ALA A 186 4.11 7.92 1.97
CA ALA A 186 3.32 7.46 0.84
C ALA A 186 1.88 7.15 1.27
N GLN A 187 0.93 7.55 0.43
CA GLN A 187 -0.49 7.37 0.67
C GLN A 187 -1.25 6.98 -0.61
N GLY A 188 -2.17 6.01 -0.48
CA GLY A 188 -3.07 5.56 -1.56
C GLY A 188 -4.46 6.19 -1.45
N HIS A 189 -5.49 5.39 -1.75
CA HIS A 189 -6.93 5.63 -1.52
C HIS A 189 -7.57 6.71 -2.41
N HIS A 190 -6.83 7.73 -2.82
CA HIS A 190 -7.39 8.88 -3.51
C HIS A 190 -7.40 8.76 -5.04
N HIS A 191 -6.81 7.69 -5.60
CA HIS A 191 -6.72 7.43 -7.04
C HIS A 191 -6.16 8.65 -7.81
N LYS A 192 -5.14 9.29 -7.24
CA LYS A 192 -4.51 10.52 -7.75
C LYS A 192 -3.01 10.45 -7.50
N VAL A 193 -2.22 10.87 -8.49
CA VAL A 193 -0.78 11.06 -8.33
C VAL A 193 -0.53 12.49 -7.86
N LEU A 194 -0.02 12.65 -6.64
CA LEU A 194 0.38 13.93 -6.07
C LEU A 194 1.79 13.78 -5.50
N ILE A 195 2.71 14.63 -5.94
CA ILE A 195 4.08 14.64 -5.45
C ILE A 195 4.30 15.95 -4.70
N LEU A 196 4.61 15.83 -3.42
CA LEU A 196 4.93 16.96 -2.56
C LEU A 196 6.41 16.91 -2.22
N PRO A 197 7.19 17.93 -2.58
CA PRO A 197 8.58 17.97 -2.16
C PRO A 197 8.68 18.08 -0.64
N PRO A 198 9.81 17.63 -0.05
CA PRO A 198 10.06 17.79 1.37
C PRO A 198 10.02 19.27 1.77
N SER A 199 9.57 19.55 2.99
CA SER A 199 9.71 20.89 3.58
C SER A 199 11.09 21.03 4.22
N ASN A 200 11.68 22.23 4.18
CA ASN A 200 12.97 22.53 4.82
C ASN A 200 12.96 22.42 6.36
N ALA A 201 11.81 22.12 6.98
CA ALA A 201 11.70 21.87 8.41
C ALA A 201 11.99 20.39 8.69
N LEU A 202 13.23 20.09 9.08
CA LEU A 202 13.61 18.77 9.57
C LEU A 202 13.03 18.58 10.97
N LYS A 203 12.15 17.60 11.15
CA LYS A 203 11.64 17.23 12.46
C LYS A 203 12.33 15.93 12.88
N LEU A 204 13.38 16.07 13.69
CA LEU A 204 13.98 14.92 14.35
C LEU A 204 13.00 14.46 15.44
N VAL A 205 12.38 13.29 15.24
CA VAL A 205 11.66 12.59 16.31
C VAL A 205 12.57 11.45 16.76
N ASP A 206 13.20 11.61 17.91
CA ASP A 206 14.06 10.60 18.51
C ASP A 206 13.17 9.56 19.20
N GLU A 207 12.82 8.49 18.49
CA GLU A 207 12.12 7.34 19.09
C GLU A 207 13.15 6.37 19.67
N ASN A 208 13.61 6.65 20.89
CA ASN A 208 14.19 5.65 21.78
C ASN A 208 13.10 4.62 22.15
N PHE A 209 12.85 3.56 21.36
CA PHE A 209 11.88 2.53 21.77
C PHE A 209 12.27 1.07 21.51
N ILE A 210 12.43 0.43 22.68
CA ILE A 210 12.38 -0.96 23.12
C ILE A 210 11.68 -1.93 22.15
N THR A 211 12.42 -2.96 21.76
CA THR A 211 11.95 -4.17 21.10
C THR A 211 11.37 -5.14 22.12
N ASP A 212 10.19 -4.85 22.68
CA ASP A 212 9.44 -5.86 23.43
C ASP A 212 8.48 -6.54 22.45
N LEU A 213 8.99 -7.58 21.79
CA LEU A 213 8.13 -8.65 21.30
C LEU A 213 7.68 -9.46 22.53
N PRO A 214 6.39 -9.68 22.76
CA PRO A 214 5.97 -10.71 23.71
C PRO A 214 6.37 -12.08 23.14
N ASP A 215 6.93 -12.92 24.02
CA ASP A 215 7.27 -14.33 23.78
C ASP A 215 6.11 -15.15 23.18
#